data_AF-A0A839Y0K9-F1
#
_entry.id   AF-A0A839Y0K9-F1
#
_cell.length_a   1.000
_cell.length_b   1.000
_cell.length_c   1.000
_cell.angle_alpha   90.00
_cell.angle_beta   90.00
_cell.angle_gamma   90.00
#
_symmetry.space_group_name_H-M   'P 1'
#
loop_
_entity.id
_entity.type
_entity.pdbx_description
1 polymer ?
#
loop_
_entity_poly.entity_id
_entity_poly.type
_entity_poly.pdbx_seq_one_letter_code
_entity_poly.pdbx_strand_id
1 'polypeptide(L)'
;MIDPPAPVYITLDDNTTGTRQRYTYIRIVRSGDHRIRVRIDRDTYRAQSSATAEVLSEHLTGTHLVSEDPSTWHDQTTPPGHWSVNCSHELADLAERLLIRATTVLNG
;
A
#
# COMPACT_ATOMS: atom_id res chain seq x y z
N MET A 1 -6.71 -29.99 -4.08
CA MET A 1 -7.03 -28.56 -4.22
C MET A 1 -5.68 -27.87 -4.38
N ILE A 2 -5.35 -27.42 -5.59
CA ILE A 2 -4.09 -26.72 -5.87
C ILE A 2 -4.38 -25.26 -5.58
N ASP A 3 -3.66 -24.64 -4.64
CA ASP A 3 -3.76 -23.20 -4.42
C ASP A 3 -3.50 -22.48 -5.75
N PRO A 4 -4.31 -21.48 -6.14
CA PRO A 4 -4.00 -20.69 -7.32
C PRO A 4 -2.59 -20.11 -7.17
N PRO A 5 -1.80 -20.04 -8.25
CA PRO A 5 -0.48 -19.43 -8.20
C PRO A 5 -0.62 -18.00 -7.63
N ALA A 6 0.28 -17.63 -6.73
CA ALA A 6 0.30 -16.31 -6.15
C ALA A 6 0.28 -15.24 -7.26
N PRO A 7 -0.45 -14.12 -7.07
CA PRO A 7 -0.49 -13.07 -8.08
C PRO A 7 0.92 -12.59 -8.43
N VAL A 8 1.22 -12.51 -9.72
CA VAL A 8 2.49 -11.94 -10.18
C VAL A 8 2.34 -10.43 -10.24
N TYR A 9 3.08 -9.73 -9.38
CA TYR A 9 3.14 -8.28 -9.37
C TYR A 9 4.38 -7.77 -10.12
N ILE A 10 4.17 -7.00 -11.18
CA ILE A 10 5.23 -6.25 -11.84
C ILE A 10 5.19 -4.83 -11.29
N THR A 11 6.19 -4.43 -10.49
CA THR A 11 6.32 -3.04 -10.05
C THR A 11 6.52 -2.13 -11.26
N LEU A 12 5.63 -1.15 -11.40
CA LEU A 12 5.70 -0.13 -12.44
C LEU A 12 6.40 1.12 -11.92
N ASP A 13 6.10 1.50 -10.68
CA ASP A 13 6.66 2.66 -10.01
C ASP A 13 6.55 2.46 -8.49
N ASP A 14 7.47 3.05 -7.74
CA ASP A 14 7.33 3.23 -6.31
C ASP A 14 7.97 4.54 -5.87
N ASN A 15 7.42 5.10 -4.80
CA ASN A 15 7.89 6.36 -4.26
C ASN A 15 7.71 6.39 -2.76
N THR A 16 8.66 7.02 -2.08
CA THR A 16 8.58 7.30 -0.65
C THR A 16 8.79 8.78 -0.40
N THR A 17 8.04 9.32 0.56
CA THR A 17 8.26 10.68 1.04
C THR A 17 8.31 10.64 2.56
N GLY A 18 9.11 11.51 3.16
CA GLY A 18 9.32 11.52 4.60
C GLY A 18 9.48 12.94 5.12
N THR A 19 8.85 13.20 6.26
CA THR A 19 8.96 14.42 7.04
C THR A 19 9.09 14.04 8.52
N ARG A 20 9.28 15.03 9.39
CA ARG A 20 9.31 14.79 10.83
C ARG A 20 8.00 14.24 11.40
N GLN A 21 6.87 14.49 10.74
CA GLN A 21 5.54 14.15 11.25
C GLN A 21 4.86 13.01 10.51
N ARG A 22 5.37 12.66 9.33
CA ARG A 22 4.72 11.72 8.42
C ARG A 22 5.72 11.10 7.47
N TYR A 23 5.48 9.86 7.10
CA TYR A 23 6.06 9.31 5.88
C TYR A 23 5.01 8.57 5.04
N THR A 24 5.24 8.52 3.74
CA THR A 24 4.35 7.91 2.76
C THR A 24 5.11 6.83 2.00
N TYR A 25 4.43 5.73 1.69
CA TYR A 25 4.85 4.78 0.68
C TYR A 25 3.76 4.63 -0.37
N ILE A 26 4.13 4.86 -1.63
CA ILE A 26 3.28 4.61 -2.79
C ILE A 26 3.94 3.51 -3.61
N ARG A 27 3.17 2.50 -3.98
CA ARG A 27 3.61 1.44 -4.89
C ARG A 27 2.57 1.23 -5.96
N ILE A 28 2.98 1.30 -7.21
CA ILE A 28 2.12 1.01 -8.36
C ILE A 28 2.61 -0.28 -9.00
N VAL A 29 1.71 -1.25 -9.11
CA VAL A 29 2.01 -2.54 -9.73
C VAL A 29 1.03 -2.84 -10.84
N ARG A 30 1.45 -3.69 -11.78
CA ARG A 30 0.57 -4.38 -12.71
C ARG A 30 0.34 -5.80 -12.23
N SER A 31 -0.92 -6.23 -12.22
CA SER A 31 -1.38 -7.58 -11.92
C SER A 31 -2.43 -7.97 -12.96
N GLY A 32 -2.08 -8.86 -13.89
CA GLY A 32 -2.90 -9.11 -15.07
C GLY A 32 -3.12 -7.81 -15.87
N ASP A 33 -4.38 -7.52 -16.20
CA ASP A 33 -4.78 -6.31 -16.92
C ASP A 33 -4.98 -5.08 -16.01
N HIS A 34 -4.85 -5.26 -14.70
CA HIS A 34 -5.10 -4.20 -13.72
C HIS A 34 -3.81 -3.49 -13.30
N ARG A 35 -3.88 -2.17 -13.22
CA ARG A 35 -2.88 -1.34 -12.54
C ARG A 35 -3.41 -1.02 -11.15
N ILE A 36 -2.69 -1.40 -10.12
CA ILE A 36 -3.08 -1.21 -8.73
C ILE A 36 -2.10 -0.23 -8.09
N ARG A 37 -2.63 0.83 -7.47
CA ARG A 37 -1.87 1.76 -6.63
C ARG A 37 -2.18 1.45 -5.17
N VAL A 38 -1.14 1.12 -4.42
CA VAL A 38 -1.16 1.16 -2.96
C VAL A 38 -0.63 2.51 -2.51
N ARG A 39 -1.35 3.13 -1.58
CA ARG A 39 -0.91 4.34 -0.89
C ARG A 39 -1.05 4.13 0.61
N ILE A 40 0.07 4.30 1.30
CA ILE A 40 0.13 4.25 2.76
C ILE A 40 0.70 5.56 3.26
N ASP A 41 -0.05 6.24 4.11
CA ASP A 41 0.31 7.49 4.78
C ASP A 41 0.40 7.20 6.28
N ARG A 42 1.62 7.19 6.82
CA ARG A 42 1.89 6.98 8.23
C ARG A 42 2.17 8.32 8.89
N ASP A 43 1.13 8.87 9.49
CA ASP A 43 1.20 10.09 10.27
C ASP A 43 1.52 9.78 11.74
N THR A 44 2.09 10.75 12.45
CA THR A 44 2.32 10.67 13.91
C THR A 44 1.04 10.28 14.64
N TYR A 45 -0.09 10.82 14.21
CA TYR A 45 -1.39 10.50 14.78
C TYR A 45 -2.10 9.38 14.00
N ARG A 46 -2.51 8.33 14.73
CA ARG A 46 -3.24 7.17 14.17
C ARG A 46 -4.46 7.58 13.36
N ALA A 47 -5.24 8.52 13.88
CA ALA A 47 -6.46 9.02 13.23
C ALA A 47 -6.21 9.77 11.91
N GLN A 48 -4.97 10.17 11.64
CA GLN A 48 -4.58 10.86 10.39
C GLN A 48 -3.85 9.93 9.41
N SER A 49 -3.55 8.70 9.84
CA SER A 49 -2.91 7.70 9.00
C SER A 49 -3.92 7.03 8.08
N SER A 50 -3.48 6.54 6.93
CA SER A 50 -4.34 5.80 5.99
C SER A 50 -3.54 4.76 5.22
N ALA A 51 -4.21 3.69 4.82
CA ALA A 51 -3.64 2.63 4.02
C ALA A 51 -4.70 2.13 3.04
N THR A 52 -4.51 2.37 1.75
CA THR A 52 -5.50 2.10 0.70
C THR A 52 -4.87 1.42 -0.51
N ALA A 53 -5.68 0.62 -1.21
CA ALA A 53 -5.39 0.14 -2.54
C ALA A 53 -6.51 0.54 -3.50
N GLU A 54 -6.11 1.01 -4.67
CA GLU A 54 -6.97 1.53 -5.71
C GLU A 54 -6.62 0.87 -7.05
N VAL A 55 -7.60 0.57 -7.88
CA VAL A 55 -7.35 0.26 -9.29
C VAL A 55 -7.30 1.57 -10.08
N LEU A 56 -6.28 1.72 -10.91
CA LEU A 56 -6.11 2.87 -11.79
C LEU A 56 -6.77 2.61 -13.13
N SER A 57 -7.58 3.56 -13.60
CA SER A 57 -8.06 3.59 -14.98
C SER A 57 -6.93 3.94 -15.96
N GLU A 58 -7.21 3.87 -17.26
CA GLU A 58 -6.28 4.32 -18.31
C GLU A 58 -5.88 5.80 -18.16
N HIS A 59 -6.77 6.61 -17.58
CA HIS A 59 -6.54 8.02 -17.28
C HIS A 59 -5.93 8.26 -15.89
N LEU A 60 -5.45 7.20 -15.23
CA LEU A 60 -4.84 7.24 -13.89
C LEU A 60 -5.78 7.77 -12.79
N THR A 61 -7.10 7.72 -13.02
CA THR A 61 -8.08 7.95 -11.96
C THR A 61 -8.20 6.70 -11.10
N GLY A 62 -8.07 6.85 -9.78
CA GLY A 62 -8.12 5.74 -8.84
C GLY A 62 -9.55 5.43 -8.42
N THR A 63 -9.95 4.16 -8.53
CA THR A 63 -11.15 3.62 -7.88
C THR A 63 -10.72 2.83 -6.65
N HIS A 64 -11.22 3.22 -5.48
CA HIS A 64 -10.92 2.53 -4.23
C HIS A 64 -11.40 1.08 -4.26
N LEU A 65 -10.52 0.14 -3.87
CA LEU A 65 -10.85 -1.27 -3.72
C LEU A 65 -10.92 -1.67 -2.25
N VAL A 66 -9.83 -1.46 -1.52
CA VAL A 66 -9.69 -1.90 -0.14
C VAL A 66 -8.88 -0.92 0.69
N SER A 67 -9.14 -0.92 1.99
CA SER A 67 -8.36 -0.20 2.98
C SER A 67 -8.02 -1.10 4.17
N GLU A 68 -7.01 -0.70 4.94
CA GLU A 68 -6.67 -1.29 6.23
C GLU A 68 -6.76 -0.21 7.31
N ASP A 69 -7.52 -0.48 8.38
CA ASP A 69 -7.73 0.47 9.46
C ASP A 69 -6.40 0.75 10.19
N PRO A 70 -6.03 2.02 10.42
CA PRO A 70 -4.80 2.36 11.14
C PRO A 70 -4.61 1.66 12.49
N SER A 71 -5.68 1.27 13.18
CA SER A 71 -5.60 0.52 14.43
C SER A 71 -4.91 -0.85 14.30
N THR A 72 -4.86 -1.44 13.10
CA THR A 72 -4.25 -2.77 12.91
C THR A 72 -2.74 -2.73 12.68
N TRP A 73 -2.19 -1.58 12.27
CA TRP A 73 -0.80 -1.50 11.79
C TRP A 73 0.00 -0.31 12.35
N HIS A 74 -0.65 0.75 12.85
CA HIS A 74 0.05 1.99 13.25
C HIS A 74 1.08 1.76 14.36
N ASP A 75 0.73 0.99 15.39
CA ASP A 75 1.64 0.69 16.52
C ASP A 75 2.73 -0.33 16.16
N GLN A 76 2.60 -1.02 15.02
CA GLN A 76 3.58 -1.98 14.50
C GLN A 76 4.63 -1.32 13.61
N THR A 77 4.47 -0.02 13.33
CA THR A 77 5.36 0.74 12.46
C THR A 77 6.11 1.79 13.26
N THR A 78 7.35 2.06 12.84
CA THR A 78 8.24 3.03 13.45
C THR A 78 7.61 4.43 13.39
N PRO A 79 7.58 5.18 14.51
CA PRO A 79 7.06 6.55 14.49
C PRO A 79 7.82 7.46 13.51
N PRO A 80 7.13 8.41 12.85
CA PRO A 80 7.78 9.41 12.01
C PRO A 80 8.82 10.25 12.77
N GLY A 81 9.78 10.81 12.03
CA GLY A 81 10.86 11.61 12.59
C GLY A 81 12.00 10.81 13.22
N HIS A 82 11.91 9.48 13.24
CA HIS A 82 13.08 8.63 13.52
C HIS A 82 14.05 8.68 12.32
N TRP A 83 15.31 9.01 12.57
CA TRP A 83 16.31 9.34 11.55
C TRP A 83 16.73 8.16 10.65
N SER A 84 16.28 6.94 10.98
CA SER A 84 16.65 5.70 10.29
C SER A 84 15.48 5.00 9.58
N VAL A 85 14.28 5.61 9.49
CA VAL A 85 13.14 4.92 8.85
C VAL A 85 13.38 4.76 7.35
N ASN A 86 13.54 3.52 6.92
CA ASN A 86 13.42 3.16 5.52
C ASN A 86 11.94 2.90 5.21
N CYS A 87 11.26 3.92 4.68
CA CYS A 87 9.80 3.96 4.55
C CYS A 87 9.24 2.81 3.70
N SER A 88 9.93 2.44 2.61
CA SER A 88 9.48 1.36 1.73
C SER A 88 9.65 -0.01 2.39
N HIS A 89 10.74 -0.22 3.13
CA HIS A 89 10.95 -1.45 3.89
C HIS A 89 9.94 -1.58 5.04
N GLU A 90 9.74 -0.50 5.78
CA GLU A 90 8.82 -0.45 6.93
C GLU A 90 7.37 -0.76 6.55
N LEU A 91 6.95 -0.35 5.36
CA LEU A 91 5.57 -0.48 4.88
C LEU A 91 5.40 -1.58 3.83
N ALA A 92 6.44 -2.36 3.54
CA ALA A 92 6.43 -3.38 2.48
C ALA A 92 5.33 -4.43 2.73
N ASP A 93 5.30 -5.01 3.93
CA ASP A 93 4.34 -6.07 4.29
C ASP A 93 2.90 -5.56 4.26
N LEU A 94 2.66 -4.33 4.74
CA LEU A 94 1.34 -3.71 4.67
C LEU A 94 0.92 -3.46 3.21
N ALA A 95 1.85 -3.02 2.37
CA ALA A 95 1.58 -2.84 0.95
C ALA A 95 1.27 -4.18 0.25
N GLU A 96 1.99 -5.23 0.57
CA GLU A 96 1.74 -6.57 0.02
C GLU A 96 0.38 -7.13 0.45
N ARG A 97 0.00 -6.99 1.72
CA ARG A 97 -1.35 -7.38 2.19
C ARG A 97 -2.46 -6.64 1.45
N LEU A 98 -2.30 -5.34 1.24
CA LEU A 98 -3.25 -4.53 0.48
C LEU A 98 -3.32 -4.96 -0.99
N LEU A 99 -2.19 -5.28 -1.61
CA LEU A 99 -2.14 -5.81 -2.99
C LEU A 99 -2.87 -7.15 -3.11
N ILE A 100 -2.61 -8.09 -2.20
CA ILE A 100 -3.27 -9.41 -2.20
C ILE A 100 -4.78 -9.22 -2.11
N ARG A 101 -5.25 -8.41 -1.15
CA ARG A 101 -6.70 -8.15 -0.96
C ARG A 101 -7.32 -7.44 -2.17
N ALA A 102 -6.63 -6.45 -2.75
CA ALA A 102 -7.10 -5.76 -3.94
C ALA A 102 -7.24 -6.71 -5.14
N THR A 103 -6.25 -7.59 -5.34
CA THR A 103 -6.30 -8.62 -6.39
C THR A 103 -7.42 -9.62 -6.15
N THR A 104 -7.69 -10.02 -4.90
CA THR A 104 -8.85 -10.87 -4.58
C THR A 104 -10.16 -10.21 -4.96
N VAL A 105 -10.32 -8.90 -4.73
CA VAL A 105 -11.53 -8.15 -5.12
C VAL A 105 -11.67 -8.04 -6.64
N LEU A 106 -10.57 -7.88 -7.38
CA LEU A 106 -10.59 -7.76 -8.84
C LEU A 106 -10.82 -9.10 -9.56
N ASN A 107 -10.40 -10.21 -8.95
CA ASN A 107 -10.48 -11.55 -9.53
C ASN A 107 -11.67 -12.39 -9.02
N GLY A 108 -12.41 -11.90 -8.04
CA GLY A 108 -13.59 -12.55 -7.46
C GLY A 108 -14.87 -12.10 -8.13
#